data_AF-A0A1A9AJC1-F1
#
_entry.id   AF-A0A1A9AJC1-F1
#
_cell.length_a   1.000
_cell.length_b   1.000
_cell.length_c   1.000
_cell.angle_alpha   90.00
_cell.angle_beta   90.00
_cell.angle_gamma   90.00
#
_symmetry.space_group_name_H-M   'P 1'
#
loop_
_entity.id
_entity.type
_entity.pdbx_description
1 polymer ?
#
loop_
_entity_poly.entity_id
_entity_poly.type
_entity_poly.pdbx_seq_one_letter_code
_entity_poly.pdbx_strand_id
1 'polypeptide(L)'
;MPDRIEDDDEVEDFDDAAKLIAGENYVIYYIFNLQYTYVKFFKSYKNKFDEIISGDNNEQKYGSKCDSIKNTYFSNNNDFSTFCYKFSKYLDSLNDSKYLDDRYMRCAHVNYLLNSNREYNNISKFDKSKLIKACKDISKNVSGSCYGHIDAIREDILEKLEEIYNMYKYFNQVKEKNALCSDDCCVNAQKCVTIYDKYIKNCYIYDTKDLCKALSNFKYEYEEHMKSIECPGTPKILLSPYGNDPIFASLTSFIIILVIFSLSFMLYKFTPFGTWINTKLQNKKKILNNLYEDTFEPLKNYTNKQLSSANSIFKVKYNPV
;
A
#
# COMPACT_ATOMS: atom_id res chain seq x y z
N MET A 1 -25.47 -4.65 48.00
CA MET A 1 -25.06 -5.75 47.11
C MET A 1 -25.66 -5.45 45.75
N PRO A 2 -24.92 -4.77 44.85
CA PRO A 2 -25.30 -4.64 43.46
C PRO A 2 -24.47 -5.63 42.63
N ASP A 3 -25.15 -6.37 41.75
CA ASP A 3 -24.55 -7.29 40.80
C ASP A 3 -23.57 -6.55 39.89
N ARG A 4 -22.33 -7.04 39.88
CA ARG A 4 -21.29 -6.65 38.93
C ARG A 4 -21.50 -7.53 37.69
N ILE A 5 -22.02 -6.94 36.64
CA ILE A 5 -21.95 -7.50 35.29
C ILE A 5 -20.46 -7.46 34.91
N GLU A 6 -19.86 -8.63 34.75
CA GLU A 6 -18.57 -8.80 34.10
C GLU A 6 -18.80 -8.63 32.60
N ASP A 7 -18.37 -7.50 32.05
CA ASP A 7 -18.18 -7.36 30.61
C ASP A 7 -16.91 -8.16 30.26
N ASP A 8 -17.12 -9.40 29.83
CA ASP A 8 -16.13 -10.15 29.05
C ASP A 8 -15.98 -9.44 27.70
N ASP A 9 -15.04 -8.50 27.64
CA ASP A 9 -14.46 -8.06 26.38
C ASP A 9 -13.63 -9.22 25.82
N GLU A 10 -14.30 -10.20 25.19
CA GLU A 10 -13.68 -11.06 24.19
C GLU A 10 -13.16 -10.15 23.08
N VAL A 11 -11.88 -9.84 23.14
CA VAL A 11 -11.12 -9.35 22.00
C VAL A 11 -11.10 -10.50 21.00
N GLU A 12 -12.16 -10.58 20.18
CA GLU A 12 -12.12 -11.36 18.94
C GLU A 12 -10.92 -10.85 18.15
N ASP A 13 -9.88 -11.67 18.06
CA ASP A 13 -8.69 -11.43 17.26
C ASP A 13 -9.16 -11.01 15.86
N PHE A 14 -8.77 -9.83 15.41
CA PHE A 14 -9.08 -9.29 14.09
C PHE A 14 -8.74 -10.28 12.95
N ASP A 15 -7.81 -11.21 13.23
CA ASP A 15 -7.41 -12.32 12.37
C ASP A 15 -8.46 -13.41 12.19
N ASP A 16 -9.33 -13.67 13.17
CA ASP A 16 -10.35 -14.72 13.07
C ASP A 16 -11.57 -14.25 12.25
N ALA A 17 -11.94 -12.98 12.39
CA ALA A 17 -12.92 -12.35 11.49
C ALA A 17 -12.41 -12.30 10.03
N ALA A 18 -11.11 -12.03 9.82
CA ALA A 18 -10.51 -12.04 8.48
C ALA A 18 -10.47 -13.45 7.84
N LYS A 19 -10.20 -14.51 8.63
CA LYS A 19 -10.26 -15.92 8.18
C LYS A 19 -11.66 -16.38 7.82
N LEU A 20 -12.68 -15.91 8.54
CA LEU A 20 -14.08 -16.25 8.26
C LEU A 20 -14.59 -15.62 6.95
N ILE A 21 -14.08 -14.46 6.57
CA ILE A 21 -14.53 -13.70 5.40
C ILE A 21 -13.73 -14.01 4.14
N ALA A 22 -12.44 -14.30 4.28
CA ALA A 22 -11.56 -14.61 3.17
C ALA A 22 -10.85 -15.94 3.43
N GLY A 23 -11.12 -16.97 2.61
CA GLY A 23 -10.61 -18.32 2.85
C GLY A 23 -9.08 -18.38 3.09
N GLU A 24 -8.60 -19.46 3.70
CA GLU A 24 -7.22 -19.61 4.19
C GLU A 24 -6.12 -19.13 3.21
N ASN A 25 -6.29 -19.40 1.91
CA ASN A 25 -5.35 -18.96 0.87
C ASN A 25 -5.22 -17.43 0.75
N TYR A 26 -6.30 -16.68 0.97
CA TYR A 26 -6.29 -15.22 0.94
C TYR A 26 -5.60 -14.63 2.19
N VAL A 27 -5.84 -15.22 3.36
CA VAL A 27 -5.17 -14.81 4.61
C VAL A 27 -3.68 -15.08 4.53
N ILE A 28 -3.29 -16.27 4.07
CA ILE A 28 -1.89 -16.63 3.82
C ILE A 28 -1.24 -15.64 2.84
N TYR A 29 -1.93 -15.31 1.75
CA TYR A 29 -1.49 -14.32 0.78
C TYR A 29 -1.28 -12.93 1.38
N TYR A 30 -2.21 -12.45 2.21
CA TYR A 30 -2.10 -11.15 2.87
C TYR A 30 -0.91 -11.11 3.86
N ILE A 31 -0.73 -12.20 4.63
CA ILE A 31 0.37 -12.33 5.59
C ILE A 31 1.74 -12.30 4.89
N PHE A 32 1.85 -12.92 3.72
CA PHE A 32 3.10 -12.91 2.97
C PHE A 32 3.43 -11.55 2.37
N ASN A 33 2.43 -10.80 1.90
CA ASN A 33 2.68 -9.48 1.32
C ASN A 33 3.06 -8.43 2.36
N LEU A 34 2.50 -8.52 3.58
CA LEU A 34 2.87 -7.62 4.67
C LEU A 34 4.37 -7.68 5.01
N GLN A 35 5.05 -8.80 4.74
CA GLN A 35 6.49 -8.96 4.99
C GLN A 35 7.33 -7.86 4.34
N TYR A 36 7.00 -7.43 3.11
CA TYR A 36 7.77 -6.43 2.37
C TYR A 36 7.92 -5.11 3.13
N THR A 37 6.85 -4.64 3.77
CA THR A 37 6.84 -3.35 4.49
C THR A 37 7.85 -3.32 5.65
N TYR A 38 8.19 -4.49 6.22
CA TYR A 38 9.02 -4.61 7.42
C TYR A 38 10.39 -5.23 7.18
N VAL A 39 10.72 -5.58 5.92
CA VAL A 39 12.03 -6.15 5.55
C VAL A 39 13.20 -5.29 6.06
N LYS A 40 13.02 -3.97 6.11
CA LYS A 40 14.04 -3.04 6.64
C LYS A 40 14.46 -3.33 8.08
N PHE A 41 13.58 -3.94 8.88
CA PHE A 41 13.83 -4.29 10.28
C PHE A 41 14.43 -5.68 10.46
N PHE A 42 14.50 -6.51 9.42
CA PHE A 42 14.95 -7.91 9.53
C PHE A 42 16.35 -8.04 10.15
N LYS A 43 17.29 -7.13 9.86
CA LYS A 43 18.62 -7.11 10.52
C LYS A 43 18.47 -6.98 12.06
N SER A 44 17.61 -6.06 12.52
CA SER A 44 17.35 -5.85 13.95
C SER A 44 16.61 -7.03 14.57
N TYR A 45 15.61 -7.57 13.88
CA TYR A 45 14.88 -8.76 14.34
C TYR A 45 15.78 -9.99 14.42
N LYS A 46 16.71 -10.18 13.47
CA LYS A 46 17.72 -11.24 13.50
C LYS A 46 18.64 -11.11 14.70
N ASN A 47 19.18 -9.91 14.96
CA ASN A 47 20.05 -9.69 16.11
C ASN A 47 19.34 -10.01 17.43
N LYS A 48 18.10 -9.54 17.61
CA LYS A 48 17.29 -9.85 18.80
C LYS A 48 16.96 -11.33 18.90
N PHE A 49 16.65 -11.96 17.77
CA PHE A 49 16.44 -13.40 17.70
C PHE A 49 17.68 -14.15 18.20
N ASP A 50 18.88 -13.81 17.68
CA ASP A 50 20.14 -14.46 18.05
C ASP A 50 20.49 -14.26 19.53
N GLU A 51 20.26 -13.05 20.05
CA GLU A 51 20.44 -12.73 21.47
C GLU A 51 19.59 -13.65 22.36
N ILE A 52 18.30 -13.80 22.03
CA ILE A 52 17.35 -14.61 22.80
C ILE A 52 17.74 -16.09 22.79
N ILE A 53 18.19 -16.62 21.64
CA ILE A 53 18.51 -18.04 21.50
C ILE A 53 19.93 -18.42 21.99
N SER A 54 20.78 -17.45 22.33
CA SER A 54 22.18 -17.69 22.73
C SER A 54 22.34 -18.12 24.20
N GLY A 55 21.33 -17.90 25.05
CA GLY A 55 21.37 -18.37 26.45
C GLY A 55 20.91 -19.83 26.64
N ASP A 56 20.99 -20.33 27.87
CA ASP A 56 20.65 -21.71 28.21
C ASP A 56 19.24 -22.14 27.76
N ASN A 57 19.13 -23.41 27.39
CA ASN A 57 17.87 -24.02 27.00
C ASN A 57 17.07 -24.39 28.26
N ASN A 58 15.78 -24.06 28.26
CA ASN A 58 14.88 -24.49 29.32
C ASN A 58 14.26 -25.84 28.98
N GLU A 59 15.05 -26.91 29.13
CA GLU A 59 14.60 -28.28 28.85
C GLU A 59 13.42 -28.69 29.72
N GLN A 60 13.34 -28.18 30.95
CA GLN A 60 12.21 -28.44 31.84
C GLN A 60 10.89 -27.89 31.28
N LYS A 61 10.92 -26.69 30.68
CA LYS A 61 9.73 -26.05 30.12
C LYS A 61 9.31 -26.65 28.78
N TYR A 62 10.27 -27.00 27.93
CA TYR A 62 10.01 -27.37 26.53
C TYR A 62 10.14 -28.86 26.22
N GLY A 63 10.84 -29.63 27.06
CA GLY A 63 11.26 -31.01 26.83
C GLY A 63 10.14 -31.92 26.32
N SER A 64 9.09 -32.10 27.12
CA SER A 64 8.00 -33.02 26.80
C SER A 64 7.30 -32.70 25.46
N LYS A 65 7.05 -31.42 25.19
CA LYS A 65 6.40 -30.98 23.94
C LYS A 65 7.35 -31.10 22.75
N CYS A 66 8.61 -30.73 22.93
CA CYS A 66 9.63 -30.89 21.89
C CYS A 66 9.89 -32.35 21.55
N ASP A 67 9.89 -33.25 22.53
CA ASP A 67 10.01 -34.69 22.31
C ASP A 67 8.83 -35.25 21.53
N SER A 68 7.60 -34.82 21.83
CA SER A 68 6.41 -35.19 21.07
C SER A 68 6.51 -34.76 19.59
N ILE A 69 6.94 -33.52 19.33
CA ILE A 69 7.11 -33.00 17.96
C ILE A 69 8.26 -33.71 17.25
N LYS A 70 9.39 -33.92 17.93
CA LYS A 70 10.54 -34.69 17.44
C LYS A 70 10.13 -36.10 17.01
N ASN A 71 9.34 -36.80 17.84
CA ASN A 71 8.79 -38.13 17.53
C ASN A 71 7.94 -38.10 16.26
N THR A 72 7.06 -37.12 16.16
CA THR A 72 6.07 -37.00 15.08
C THR A 72 6.73 -36.76 13.72
N TYR A 73 7.70 -35.83 13.64
CA TYR A 73 8.25 -35.40 12.35
C TYR A 73 9.59 -36.06 11.99
N PHE A 74 10.37 -36.46 12.99
CA PHE A 74 11.80 -36.78 12.82
C PHE A 74 12.26 -38.09 13.45
N SER A 75 11.34 -38.98 13.83
CA SER A 75 11.67 -40.34 14.28
C SER A 75 12.75 -40.36 15.38
N ASN A 76 12.63 -39.47 16.37
CA ASN A 76 13.58 -39.34 17.49
C ASN A 76 14.99 -38.83 17.13
N ASN A 77 15.17 -38.12 16.03
CA ASN A 77 16.45 -37.46 15.75
C ASN A 77 16.74 -36.35 16.77
N ASN A 78 17.73 -36.59 17.64
CA ASN A 78 18.12 -35.69 18.72
C ASN A 78 18.68 -34.34 18.24
N ASP A 79 19.12 -34.22 16.98
CA ASP A 79 19.57 -32.95 16.40
C ASP A 79 18.43 -31.90 16.42
N PHE A 80 17.17 -32.32 16.41
CA PHE A 80 16.01 -31.43 16.47
C PHE A 80 15.77 -30.83 17.87
N SER A 81 16.15 -31.53 18.95
CA SER A 81 15.80 -31.10 20.32
C SER A 81 16.36 -29.71 20.64
N THR A 82 17.64 -29.47 20.32
CA THR A 82 18.27 -28.15 20.54
C THR A 82 17.61 -27.05 19.72
N PHE A 83 17.26 -27.34 18.46
CA PHE A 83 16.53 -26.39 17.62
C PHE A 83 15.15 -26.08 18.23
N CYS A 84 14.40 -27.10 18.61
CA CYS A 84 13.08 -26.94 19.21
C CYS A 84 13.14 -26.05 20.46
N TYR A 85 14.08 -26.29 21.37
CA TYR A 85 14.23 -25.47 22.58
C TYR A 85 14.52 -24.00 22.28
N LYS A 86 15.45 -23.73 21.37
CA LYS A 86 15.79 -22.36 20.95
C LYS A 86 14.61 -21.67 20.27
N PHE A 87 13.93 -22.39 19.38
CA PHE A 87 12.78 -21.88 18.66
C PHE A 87 11.61 -21.58 19.61
N SER A 88 11.28 -22.51 20.50
CA SER A 88 10.26 -22.32 21.55
C SER A 88 10.59 -21.15 22.46
N LYS A 89 11.86 -21.01 22.89
CA LYS A 89 12.31 -19.89 23.72
C LYS A 89 12.09 -18.54 23.04
N TYR A 90 12.44 -18.44 21.75
CA TYR A 90 12.18 -17.22 21.00
C TYR A 90 10.68 -16.94 20.89
N LEU A 91 9.88 -17.92 20.50
CA LEU A 91 8.44 -17.75 20.34
C LEU A 91 7.73 -17.36 21.65
N ASP A 92 8.12 -17.97 22.77
CA ASP A 92 7.63 -17.60 24.10
C ASP A 92 7.97 -16.16 24.45
N SER A 93 9.17 -15.69 24.08
CA SER A 93 9.58 -14.32 24.37
C SER A 93 8.64 -13.31 23.71
N LEU A 94 8.03 -13.64 22.57
CA LEU A 94 7.08 -12.78 21.85
C LEU A 94 5.72 -12.64 22.56
N ASN A 95 5.44 -13.46 23.57
CA ASN A 95 4.25 -13.31 24.41
C ASN A 95 4.37 -12.18 25.43
N ASP A 96 5.58 -11.69 25.68
CA ASP A 96 5.82 -10.52 26.53
C ASP A 96 5.11 -9.28 25.95
N SER A 97 4.48 -8.49 26.82
CA SER A 97 3.71 -7.30 26.43
C SER A 97 4.57 -6.27 25.68
N LYS A 98 5.87 -6.23 25.94
CA LYS A 98 6.82 -5.34 25.24
C LYS A 98 6.93 -5.59 23.73
N TYR A 99 6.41 -6.71 23.25
CA TYR A 99 6.44 -7.06 21.83
C TYR A 99 5.06 -7.08 21.18
N LEU A 100 3.97 -6.71 21.87
CA LEU A 100 2.62 -6.76 21.28
C LEU A 100 2.55 -6.03 19.93
N ASP A 101 3.10 -4.81 19.86
CA ASP A 101 3.08 -3.99 18.66
C ASP A 101 3.90 -4.57 17.48
N ASP A 102 4.96 -5.33 17.79
CA ASP A 102 5.89 -5.89 16.80
C ASP A 102 5.72 -7.40 16.58
N ARG A 103 4.85 -8.07 17.36
CA ARG A 103 4.77 -9.54 17.44
C ARG A 103 4.55 -10.14 16.07
N TYR A 104 3.54 -9.64 15.38
CA TYR A 104 3.20 -10.04 14.02
C TYR A 104 4.43 -9.94 13.09
N MET A 105 5.15 -8.82 13.13
CA MET A 105 6.31 -8.55 12.25
C MET A 105 7.48 -9.49 12.54
N ARG A 106 7.67 -9.82 13.82
CA ARG A 106 8.69 -10.76 14.30
C ARG A 106 8.37 -12.20 13.93
N CYS A 107 7.09 -12.57 13.98
CA CYS A 107 6.61 -13.87 13.49
C CYS A 107 6.84 -14.00 11.99
N ALA A 108 6.52 -12.96 11.23
CA ALA A 108 6.71 -12.93 9.79
C ALA A 108 8.20 -13.02 9.40
N HIS A 109 9.08 -12.32 10.13
CA HIS A 109 10.53 -12.45 9.99
C HIS A 109 11.04 -13.87 10.31
N VAL A 110 10.54 -14.50 11.36
CA VAL A 110 10.90 -15.90 11.64
C VAL A 110 10.47 -16.83 10.52
N ASN A 111 9.27 -16.65 9.97
CA ASN A 111 8.84 -17.47 8.86
C ASN A 111 9.72 -17.25 7.61
N TYR A 112 10.13 -16.01 7.34
CA TYR A 112 11.15 -15.72 6.34
C TYR A 112 12.46 -16.46 6.62
N LEU A 113 12.97 -16.47 7.85
CA LEU A 113 14.19 -17.19 8.21
C LEU A 113 14.08 -18.70 7.99
N LEU A 114 12.95 -19.32 8.36
CA LEU A 114 12.71 -20.75 8.13
C LEU A 114 12.73 -21.10 6.63
N ASN A 115 12.21 -20.19 5.80
CA ASN A 115 12.12 -20.43 4.37
C ASN A 115 13.40 -20.07 3.59
N SER A 116 14.16 -19.05 4.02
CA SER A 116 15.35 -18.52 3.32
C SER A 116 16.70 -19.00 3.88
N ASN A 117 16.81 -19.17 5.20
CA ASN A 117 18.12 -19.33 5.82
C ASN A 117 18.59 -20.79 5.72
N ARG A 118 19.68 -20.98 4.97
CA ARG A 118 20.33 -22.28 4.85
C ARG A 118 20.91 -22.80 6.16
N GLU A 119 21.16 -21.98 7.17
CA GLU A 119 21.65 -22.43 8.49
C GLU A 119 20.57 -23.21 9.26
N TYR A 120 19.29 -22.80 9.18
CA TYR A 120 18.17 -23.58 9.73
C TYR A 120 17.89 -24.83 8.90
N ASN A 121 18.10 -24.73 7.59
CA ASN A 121 18.05 -25.86 6.67
C ASN A 121 19.33 -26.73 6.69
N ASN A 122 20.39 -26.29 7.39
CA ASN A 122 21.68 -26.99 7.56
C ASN A 122 21.64 -27.96 8.75
N ILE A 123 20.48 -28.12 9.38
CA ILE A 123 20.11 -29.48 9.74
C ILE A 123 19.86 -30.23 8.43
N SER A 124 20.94 -30.53 7.70
CA SER A 124 21.01 -31.14 6.37
C SER A 124 20.39 -32.55 6.30
N LYS A 125 19.72 -32.95 7.39
CA LYS A 125 19.01 -34.20 7.61
C LYS A 125 17.49 -34.04 7.58
N PHE A 126 16.94 -32.81 7.63
CA PHE A 126 15.50 -32.59 7.73
C PHE A 126 14.91 -32.05 6.43
N ASP A 127 13.83 -32.68 6.02
CA ASP A 127 12.97 -32.21 4.94
C ASP A 127 12.36 -30.83 5.31
N LYS A 128 12.50 -29.84 4.43
CA LYS A 128 12.04 -28.46 4.66
C LYS A 128 10.53 -28.41 4.97
N SER A 129 9.72 -29.20 4.28
CA SER A 129 8.27 -29.24 4.53
C SER A 129 7.96 -29.78 5.92
N LYS A 130 8.65 -30.84 6.34
CA LYS A 130 8.55 -31.37 7.72
C LYS A 130 9.02 -30.36 8.76
N LEU A 131 10.12 -29.64 8.50
CA LEU A 131 10.63 -28.61 9.41
C LEU A 131 9.61 -27.48 9.62
N ILE A 132 9.01 -26.98 8.53
CA ILE A 132 7.99 -25.92 8.61
C ILE A 132 6.77 -26.40 9.39
N LYS A 133 6.29 -27.63 9.13
CA LYS A 133 5.16 -28.23 9.89
C LYS A 133 5.49 -28.40 11.38
N ALA A 134 6.69 -28.89 11.70
CA ALA A 134 7.15 -29.00 13.07
C ALA A 134 7.22 -27.63 13.76
N CYS A 135 7.71 -26.60 13.08
CA CYS A 135 7.74 -25.23 13.60
C CYS A 135 6.33 -24.67 13.83
N LYS A 136 5.38 -24.97 12.93
CA LYS A 136 3.97 -24.60 13.08
C LYS A 136 3.35 -25.26 14.32
N ASP A 137 3.67 -26.53 14.57
CA ASP A 137 3.24 -27.24 15.78
C ASP A 137 3.92 -26.74 17.05
N ILE A 138 5.19 -26.31 16.99
CA ILE A 138 5.84 -25.63 18.12
C ILE A 138 5.09 -24.34 18.45
N SER A 139 4.82 -23.52 17.43
CA SER A 139 4.06 -22.28 17.58
C SER A 139 2.67 -22.49 18.19
N LYS A 140 1.97 -23.55 17.80
CA LYS A 140 0.65 -23.87 18.35
C LYS A 140 0.72 -24.42 19.77
N ASN A 141 1.54 -25.46 19.96
CA ASN A 141 1.43 -26.33 21.12
C ASN A 141 2.42 -25.96 22.22
N VAL A 142 3.52 -25.28 21.90
CA VAL A 142 4.55 -24.89 22.87
C VAL A 142 4.36 -23.48 23.35
N SER A 143 4.37 -22.50 22.43
CA SER A 143 4.38 -21.08 22.77
C SER A 143 3.02 -20.40 22.67
N GLY A 144 2.12 -20.88 21.82
CA GLY A 144 0.87 -20.19 21.49
C GLY A 144 1.06 -18.93 20.65
N SER A 145 2.25 -18.74 20.06
CA SER A 145 2.61 -17.54 19.29
C SER A 145 3.05 -17.89 17.87
N CYS A 146 2.76 -16.99 16.93
CA CYS A 146 3.13 -17.11 15.51
C CYS A 146 2.48 -18.26 14.71
N TYR A 147 1.52 -19.01 15.26
CA TYR A 147 0.90 -20.15 14.58
C TYR A 147 0.32 -19.81 13.20
N GLY A 148 -0.38 -18.68 13.09
CA GLY A 148 -0.94 -18.19 11.81
C GLY A 148 0.08 -17.63 10.82
N HIS A 149 1.35 -17.48 11.21
CA HIS A 149 2.39 -16.85 10.40
C HIS A 149 3.46 -17.82 9.90
N ILE A 150 3.50 -19.06 10.41
CA ILE A 150 4.45 -20.09 9.97
C ILE A 150 3.81 -20.92 8.86
N ASP A 151 4.35 -20.78 7.67
CA ASP A 151 3.98 -21.59 6.51
C ASP A 151 5.04 -21.54 5.40
N ALA A 152 4.93 -22.45 4.44
CA ALA A 152 5.80 -22.47 3.27
C ALA A 152 5.60 -21.21 2.43
N ILE A 153 6.68 -20.49 2.17
CA ILE A 153 6.68 -19.34 1.27
C ILE A 153 6.91 -19.85 -0.15
N ARG A 154 6.05 -19.43 -1.07
CA ARG A 154 6.21 -19.72 -2.50
C ARG A 154 7.54 -19.13 -3.00
N GLU A 155 8.28 -19.90 -3.79
CA GLU A 155 9.66 -19.57 -4.15
C GLU A 155 9.81 -18.18 -4.81
N ASP A 156 8.88 -17.80 -5.69
CA ASP A 156 8.88 -16.48 -6.34
C ASP A 156 8.65 -15.30 -5.39
N ILE A 157 7.96 -15.54 -4.26
CA ILE A 157 7.78 -14.53 -3.19
C ILE A 157 9.04 -14.49 -2.33
N LEU A 158 9.61 -15.65 -2.02
CA LEU A 158 10.83 -15.77 -1.23
C LEU A 158 12.01 -15.07 -1.93
N GLU A 159 12.21 -15.33 -3.22
CA GLU A 159 13.26 -14.70 -4.04
C GLU A 159 13.15 -13.17 -4.01
N LYS A 160 11.94 -12.64 -4.17
CA LYS A 160 11.68 -11.20 -4.09
C LYS A 160 11.99 -10.65 -2.69
N LEU A 161 11.55 -11.32 -1.63
CA LEU A 161 11.84 -10.91 -0.26
C LEU A 161 13.36 -10.88 0.01
N GLU A 162 14.09 -11.89 -0.45
CA GLU A 162 15.55 -11.96 -0.32
C GLU A 162 16.25 -10.80 -1.05
N GLU A 163 15.81 -10.46 -2.27
CA GLU A 163 16.39 -9.33 -2.99
C GLU A 163 16.10 -7.99 -2.31
N ILE A 164 14.88 -7.76 -1.84
CA ILE A 164 14.54 -6.55 -1.08
C ILE A 164 15.31 -6.49 0.24
N TYR A 165 15.49 -7.63 0.91
CA TYR A 165 16.32 -7.70 2.13
C TYR A 165 17.78 -7.34 1.84
N ASN A 166 18.34 -7.87 0.74
CA ASN A 166 19.69 -7.56 0.29
C ASN A 166 19.83 -6.07 -0.07
N MET A 167 18.82 -5.45 -0.69
CA MET A 167 18.78 -4.02 -0.96
C MET A 167 18.95 -3.21 0.34
N TYR A 168 18.20 -3.53 1.40
CA TYR A 168 18.36 -2.88 2.70
C TYR A 168 19.71 -3.19 3.36
N LYS A 169 20.27 -4.39 3.17
CA LYS A 169 21.62 -4.74 3.64
C LYS A 169 22.69 -3.86 3.00
N TYR A 170 22.67 -3.70 1.67
CA TYR A 170 23.58 -2.80 0.96
C TYR A 170 23.39 -1.36 1.41
N PHE A 171 22.15 -0.91 1.56
CA PHE A 171 21.86 0.45 1.97
C PHE A 171 22.34 0.77 3.39
N ASN A 172 22.22 -0.18 4.32
CA ASN A 172 22.77 -0.02 5.66
C ASN A 172 24.30 0.13 5.63
N GLN A 173 25.01 -0.58 4.73
CA GLN A 173 26.45 -0.41 4.56
C GLN A 173 26.82 0.97 3.99
N VAL A 174 25.96 1.55 3.14
CA VAL A 174 26.09 2.94 2.67
C VAL A 174 25.84 3.92 3.81
N LYS A 175 24.86 3.66 4.68
CA LYS A 175 24.56 4.49 5.86
C LYS A 175 25.68 4.53 6.89
N GLU A 176 26.44 3.44 7.04
CA GLU A 176 27.56 3.35 7.98
C GLU A 176 28.79 4.20 7.57
N LYS A 177 28.81 4.77 6.35
CA LYS A 177 29.92 5.60 5.84
C LYS A 177 29.56 7.10 5.88
N ASN A 178 30.32 7.87 6.65
CA ASN A 178 30.14 9.33 6.77
C ASN A 178 30.93 10.06 5.66
N ALA A 179 30.20 10.57 4.67
CA ALA A 179 30.62 11.53 3.62
C ALA A 179 31.73 11.11 2.61
N LEU A 180 32.68 10.24 2.96
CA LEU A 180 33.68 9.70 2.02
C LEU A 180 33.28 8.29 1.59
N CYS A 181 32.30 8.23 0.69
CA CYS A 181 31.87 7.00 0.04
C CYS A 181 32.81 6.72 -1.14
N SER A 182 33.75 5.78 -0.98
CA SER A 182 34.60 5.32 -2.09
C SER A 182 34.38 3.83 -2.37
N ASP A 183 34.66 3.44 -3.62
CA ASP A 183 34.67 2.08 -4.17
C ASP A 183 33.47 1.21 -3.75
N ASP A 184 33.61 0.42 -2.68
CA ASP A 184 32.58 -0.51 -2.18
C ASP A 184 31.27 0.18 -1.80
N CYS A 185 31.33 1.39 -1.27
CA CYS A 185 30.14 2.14 -0.88
C CYS A 185 29.31 2.52 -2.11
N CYS A 186 29.94 2.97 -3.19
CA CYS A 186 29.24 3.28 -4.43
C CYS A 186 28.75 2.04 -5.17
N VAL A 187 29.50 0.94 -5.12
CA VAL A 187 29.03 -0.37 -5.62
C VAL A 187 27.77 -0.81 -4.88
N ASN A 188 27.71 -0.63 -3.56
CA ASN A 188 26.52 -0.94 -2.78
C ASN A 188 25.34 -0.03 -3.12
N ALA A 189 25.57 1.28 -3.29
CA ALA A 189 24.54 2.21 -3.72
C ALA A 189 24.00 1.83 -5.12
N GLN A 190 24.86 1.43 -6.07
CA GLN A 190 24.44 0.94 -7.39
C GLN A 190 23.61 -0.34 -7.29
N LYS A 191 23.99 -1.28 -6.41
CA LYS A 191 23.19 -2.49 -6.15
C LYS A 191 21.81 -2.16 -5.60
N CYS A 192 21.72 -1.16 -4.72
CA CYS A 192 20.43 -0.67 -4.23
C CYS A 192 19.53 -0.19 -5.37
N VAL A 193 20.05 0.69 -6.23
CA VAL A 193 19.31 1.23 -7.39
C VAL A 193 18.90 0.11 -8.36
N THR A 194 19.81 -0.83 -8.62
CA THR A 194 19.54 -1.96 -9.52
C THR A 194 18.34 -2.81 -9.04
N ILE A 195 18.30 -3.13 -7.75
CA ILE A 195 17.18 -3.90 -7.16
C ILE A 195 15.90 -3.06 -7.16
N TYR A 196 16.00 -1.77 -6.82
CA TYR A 196 14.87 -0.85 -6.85
C TYR A 196 14.22 -0.81 -8.24
N ASP A 197 15.01 -0.55 -9.29
CA ASP A 197 14.54 -0.41 -10.66
C ASP A 197 13.96 -1.70 -11.24
N LYS A 198 14.44 -2.86 -10.76
CA LYS A 198 13.88 -4.17 -11.12
C LYS A 198 12.41 -4.29 -10.68
N TYR A 199 12.07 -3.81 -9.49
CA TYR A 199 10.75 -4.01 -8.91
C TYR A 199 9.78 -2.84 -9.07
N ILE A 200 10.29 -1.61 -9.20
CA ILE A 200 9.44 -0.41 -9.21
C ILE A 200 8.46 -0.36 -10.39
N LYS A 201 8.83 -0.95 -11.54
CA LYS A 201 8.01 -0.96 -12.75
C LYS A 201 6.71 -1.74 -12.60
N ASN A 202 6.66 -2.67 -11.65
CA ASN A 202 5.50 -3.55 -11.45
C ASN A 202 4.49 -2.98 -10.44
N CYS A 203 4.72 -1.76 -9.93
CA CYS A 203 3.90 -1.13 -8.89
C CYS A 203 2.47 -0.72 -9.29
N TYR A 204 2.07 -1.05 -10.51
CA TYR A 204 0.73 -0.87 -11.04
C TYR A 204 -0.12 -2.15 -11.00
N ILE A 205 0.47 -3.28 -10.59
CA ILE A 205 -0.24 -4.56 -10.46
C ILE A 205 -0.77 -4.68 -9.03
N TYR A 206 -2.07 -4.99 -8.86
CA TYR A 206 -2.78 -5.06 -7.58
C TYR A 206 -2.02 -5.86 -6.50
N ASP A 207 -1.36 -6.95 -6.91
CA ASP A 207 -0.62 -7.88 -6.06
C ASP A 207 0.74 -7.39 -5.56
N THR A 208 1.14 -6.16 -5.91
CA THR A 208 2.44 -5.59 -5.53
C THR A 208 2.33 -4.46 -4.51
N LYS A 209 1.14 -4.17 -3.98
CA LYS A 209 0.89 -2.98 -3.15
C LYS A 209 1.86 -2.85 -1.97
N ASP A 210 2.10 -3.92 -1.21
CA ASP A 210 2.99 -3.88 -0.05
C ASP A 210 4.48 -3.82 -0.43
N LEU A 211 4.87 -4.52 -1.51
CA LEU A 211 6.20 -4.36 -2.11
C LEU A 211 6.44 -2.91 -2.52
N CYS A 212 5.46 -2.28 -3.15
CA CYS A 212 5.55 -0.91 -3.63
C CYS A 212 5.53 0.12 -2.51
N LYS A 213 4.79 -0.16 -1.43
CA LYS A 213 4.91 0.60 -0.18
C LYS A 213 6.32 0.51 0.40
N ALA A 214 6.91 -0.68 0.43
CA ALA A 214 8.28 -0.88 0.89
C ALA A 214 9.31 -0.15 0.03
N LEU A 215 9.16 -0.19 -1.30
CA LEU A 215 9.99 0.56 -2.25
C LEU A 215 9.79 2.07 -2.11
N SER A 216 8.56 2.55 -1.90
CA SER A 216 8.29 3.97 -1.66
C SER A 216 8.99 4.48 -0.41
N ASN A 217 8.94 3.71 0.68
CA ASN A 217 9.66 4.02 1.92
C ASN A 217 11.18 4.01 1.71
N PHE A 218 11.69 2.99 0.99
CA PHE A 218 13.10 2.90 0.64
C PHE A 218 13.58 4.13 -0.13
N LYS A 219 12.83 4.55 -1.16
CA LYS A 219 13.14 5.74 -1.97
C LYS A 219 13.34 6.97 -1.10
N TYR A 220 12.39 7.25 -0.19
CA TYR A 220 12.51 8.39 0.70
C TYR A 220 13.81 8.34 1.52
N GLU A 221 14.08 7.21 2.19
CA GLU A 221 15.29 7.06 3.01
C GLU A 221 16.57 7.16 2.17
N TYR A 222 16.59 6.53 0.99
CA TYR A 222 17.72 6.52 0.07
C TYR A 222 18.05 7.91 -0.45
N GLU A 223 17.06 8.65 -0.94
CA GLU A 223 17.27 9.98 -1.52
C GLU A 223 17.75 10.97 -0.47
N GLU A 224 17.18 10.94 0.73
CA GLU A 224 17.64 11.76 1.86
C GLU A 224 19.11 11.47 2.20
N HIS A 225 19.49 10.19 2.30
CA HIS A 225 20.87 9.81 2.62
C HIS A 225 21.84 10.16 1.49
N MET A 226 21.45 9.94 0.24
CA MET A 226 22.32 10.13 -0.92
C MET A 226 22.55 11.60 -1.31
N LYS A 227 21.84 12.56 -0.69
CA LYS A 227 22.10 14.00 -0.87
C LYS A 227 23.58 14.33 -0.63
N SER A 228 24.13 13.85 0.48
CA SER A 228 25.49 14.12 0.94
C SER A 228 26.55 13.09 0.50
N ILE A 229 26.14 12.04 -0.21
CA ILE A 229 27.04 10.98 -0.70
C ILE A 229 27.46 11.27 -2.13
N GLU A 230 28.76 11.16 -2.44
CA GLU A 230 29.29 11.31 -3.80
C GLU A 230 29.57 9.94 -4.42
N CYS A 231 28.75 9.55 -5.39
CA CYS A 231 28.93 8.34 -6.19
C CYS A 231 28.69 8.63 -7.67
N PRO A 232 29.75 8.88 -8.46
CA PRO A 232 29.62 9.11 -9.90
C PRO A 232 28.88 7.95 -10.59
N GLY A 233 27.89 8.28 -11.40
CA GLY A 233 27.08 7.29 -12.14
C GLY A 233 25.95 6.63 -11.34
N THR A 234 25.82 6.90 -10.04
CA THR A 234 24.70 6.38 -9.22
C THR A 234 23.60 7.43 -9.08
N PRO A 235 22.35 7.15 -9.48
CA PRO A 235 21.24 8.07 -9.29
C PRO A 235 21.02 8.44 -7.81
N LYS A 236 20.93 9.75 -7.54
CA LYS A 236 20.51 10.28 -6.23
C LYS A 236 18.99 10.41 -6.09
N ILE A 237 18.28 10.42 -7.21
CA ILE A 237 16.82 10.51 -7.29
C ILE A 237 16.33 9.28 -8.04
N LEU A 238 15.41 8.54 -7.43
CA LEU A 238 14.80 7.32 -7.94
C LEU A 238 13.42 7.61 -8.54
N LEU A 239 12.97 6.74 -9.44
CA LEU A 239 11.62 6.82 -10.01
C LEU A 239 10.56 6.62 -8.92
N SER A 240 9.42 7.32 -8.99
CA SER A 240 8.32 7.09 -8.05
C SER A 240 7.60 5.77 -8.38
N PRO A 241 7.20 4.95 -7.39
CA PRO A 241 6.32 3.80 -7.60
C PRO A 241 4.98 4.22 -8.20
N TYR A 242 4.53 5.42 -7.83
CA TYR A 242 3.35 6.08 -8.35
C TYR A 242 3.82 7.19 -9.29
N GLY A 243 4.46 6.83 -10.40
CA GLY A 243 4.75 7.79 -11.46
C GLY A 243 3.43 8.25 -12.07
N ASN A 244 3.20 9.58 -12.16
CA ASN A 244 2.09 10.29 -12.82
C ASN A 244 1.01 9.36 -13.40
N ASP A 245 0.28 8.69 -12.52
CA ASP A 245 -0.70 7.71 -12.95
C ASP A 245 -1.81 8.51 -13.65
N PRO A 246 -2.11 8.28 -14.93
CA PRO A 246 -3.11 9.06 -15.64
C PRO A 246 -4.47 8.98 -14.93
N ILE A 247 -4.76 7.92 -14.17
CA ILE A 247 -5.96 7.79 -13.35
C ILE A 247 -5.87 8.70 -12.12
N PHE A 248 -4.77 8.66 -11.37
CA PHE A 248 -4.56 9.54 -10.21
C PHE A 248 -4.41 11.01 -10.60
N ALA A 249 -3.65 11.33 -11.64
CA ALA A 249 -3.52 12.67 -12.21
C ALA A 249 -4.85 13.20 -12.73
N SER A 250 -5.65 12.34 -13.37
CA SER A 250 -7.03 12.65 -13.75
C SER A 250 -7.90 12.90 -12.52
N LEU A 251 -7.91 12.01 -11.52
CA LEU A 251 -8.65 12.16 -10.27
C LEU A 251 -8.28 13.45 -9.52
N THR A 252 -6.98 13.75 -9.43
CA THR A 252 -6.47 14.95 -8.76
C THR A 252 -6.95 16.19 -9.52
N SER A 253 -6.91 16.16 -10.85
CA SER A 253 -7.43 17.24 -11.70
C SER A 253 -8.96 17.40 -11.56
N PHE A 254 -9.72 16.30 -11.54
CA PHE A 254 -11.17 16.31 -11.33
C PHE A 254 -11.55 16.88 -9.96
N ILE A 255 -10.84 16.50 -8.90
CA ILE A 255 -11.06 17.03 -7.54
C ILE A 255 -10.78 18.55 -7.51
N ILE A 256 -9.68 19.00 -8.11
CA ILE A 256 -9.35 20.44 -8.19
C ILE A 256 -10.44 21.20 -8.95
N ILE A 257 -10.90 20.66 -10.09
CA ILE A 257 -11.98 21.25 -10.88
C ILE A 257 -13.26 21.33 -10.05
N LEU A 258 -13.65 20.27 -9.34
CA LEU A 258 -14.84 20.25 -8.48
C LEU A 258 -14.73 21.29 -7.36
N VAL A 259 -13.58 21.41 -6.70
CA VAL A 259 -13.34 22.42 -5.65
C VAL A 259 -13.48 23.83 -6.22
N ILE A 260 -12.90 24.12 -7.39
CA ILE A 260 -13.02 25.42 -8.07
C ILE A 260 -14.48 25.71 -8.43
N PHE A 261 -15.21 24.74 -8.98
CA PHE A 261 -16.64 24.90 -9.31
C PHE A 261 -17.47 25.16 -8.05
N SER A 262 -17.25 24.42 -6.98
CA SER A 262 -17.94 24.61 -5.70
C SER A 262 -17.65 25.99 -5.12
N LEU A 263 -16.38 26.42 -5.08
CA LEU A 263 -16.01 27.77 -4.62
C LEU A 263 -16.64 28.87 -5.49
N SER A 264 -16.63 28.70 -6.81
CA SER A 264 -17.26 29.63 -7.75
C SER A 264 -18.77 29.73 -7.56
N PHE A 265 -19.44 28.60 -7.32
CA PHE A 265 -20.88 28.55 -7.02
C PHE A 265 -21.19 29.24 -5.68
N MET A 266 -20.38 28.99 -4.65
CA MET A 266 -20.52 29.66 -3.35
C MET A 266 -20.31 31.17 -3.50
N LEU A 267 -19.30 31.61 -4.25
CA LEU A 267 -19.08 33.03 -4.52
C LEU A 267 -20.24 33.65 -5.31
N TYR A 268 -20.77 32.95 -6.31
CA TYR A 268 -21.95 33.40 -7.06
C TYR A 268 -23.19 33.55 -6.17
N LYS A 269 -23.43 32.63 -5.23
CA LYS A 269 -24.63 32.64 -4.37
C LYS A 269 -24.50 33.58 -3.17
N PHE A 270 -23.32 33.70 -2.57
CA PHE A 270 -23.11 34.36 -1.27
C PHE A 270 -22.35 35.69 -1.36
N THR A 271 -21.84 36.08 -2.52
CA THR A 271 -21.19 37.39 -2.76
C THR A 271 -22.14 38.28 -3.56
N PRO A 272 -22.15 39.62 -3.37
CA PRO A 272 -22.93 40.56 -4.19
C PRO A 272 -22.65 40.51 -5.71
N PHE A 273 -21.63 39.74 -6.12
CA PHE A 273 -21.31 39.42 -7.51
C PHE A 273 -22.44 38.68 -8.25
N GLY A 274 -23.18 37.78 -7.59
CA GLY A 274 -24.32 37.08 -8.21
C GLY A 274 -25.45 38.03 -8.59
N THR A 275 -25.82 38.92 -7.67
CA THR A 275 -26.82 39.98 -7.91
C THR A 275 -26.39 40.92 -9.02
N TRP A 276 -25.11 41.29 -9.07
CA TRP A 276 -24.54 42.13 -10.13
C TRP A 276 -24.60 41.46 -11.52
N ILE A 277 -24.24 40.19 -11.63
CA ILE A 277 -24.31 39.42 -12.88
C ILE A 277 -25.77 39.29 -13.35
N ASN A 278 -26.68 38.96 -12.44
CA ASN A 278 -28.09 38.79 -12.78
C ASN A 278 -28.72 40.12 -13.26
N THR A 279 -28.34 41.24 -12.64
CA THR A 279 -28.73 42.59 -13.08
C THR A 279 -28.22 42.90 -14.48
N LYS A 280 -26.96 42.56 -14.81
CA LYS A 280 -26.43 42.73 -16.17
C LYS A 280 -27.12 41.85 -17.21
N LEU A 281 -27.45 40.60 -16.86
CA LEU A 281 -28.19 39.68 -17.73
C LEU A 281 -29.60 40.20 -18.03
N GLN A 282 -30.30 40.69 -17.01
CA GLN A 282 -31.62 41.31 -17.19
C GLN A 282 -31.55 42.57 -18.06
N ASN A 283 -30.54 43.42 -17.85
CA ASN A 283 -30.32 44.61 -18.68
C ASN A 283 -30.04 44.24 -20.14
N LYS A 284 -29.24 43.20 -20.42
CA LYS A 284 -29.02 42.70 -21.78
C LYS A 284 -30.29 42.11 -22.41
N LYS A 285 -31.09 41.36 -21.64
CA LYS A 285 -32.37 40.81 -22.10
C LYS A 285 -33.37 41.92 -22.44
N LYS A 286 -33.41 42.99 -21.64
CA LYS A 286 -34.22 44.18 -21.92
C LYS A 286 -33.79 44.88 -23.20
N ILE A 287 -32.49 45.05 -23.42
CA ILE A 287 -31.95 45.60 -24.67
C ILE A 287 -32.34 44.73 -25.88
N LEU A 288 -32.23 43.41 -25.77
CA LEU A 288 -32.60 42.49 -26.85
C LEU A 288 -34.11 42.54 -27.17
N ASN A 289 -34.95 42.60 -26.14
CA ASN A 289 -36.40 42.70 -26.31
C ASN A 289 -36.79 44.04 -26.97
N ASN A 290 -36.17 45.15 -26.53
CA ASN A 290 -36.39 46.45 -27.15
C ASN A 290 -35.96 46.46 -28.62
N LEU A 291 -34.81 45.87 -28.95
CA LEU A 291 -34.36 45.72 -30.34
C LEU A 291 -35.35 44.86 -31.16
N TYR A 292 -35.86 43.77 -30.59
CA TYR A 292 -36.84 42.93 -31.26
C TYR A 292 -38.15 43.68 -31.52
N GLU A 293 -38.65 44.43 -30.54
CA GLU A 293 -39.87 45.24 -30.62
C GLU A 293 -39.70 46.38 -31.67
N ASP A 294 -38.60 47.13 -31.59
CA ASP A 294 -38.25 48.19 -32.54
C ASP A 294 -38.09 47.68 -34.00
N THR A 295 -37.67 46.42 -34.18
CA THR A 295 -37.46 45.84 -35.52
C THR A 295 -38.73 45.18 -36.08
N PHE A 296 -39.49 44.44 -35.27
CA PHE A 296 -40.63 43.64 -35.74
C PHE A 296 -41.97 44.40 -35.76
N GLU A 297 -42.16 45.39 -34.88
CA GLU A 297 -43.42 46.14 -34.81
C GLU A 297 -43.66 47.03 -36.06
N PRO A 298 -42.65 47.73 -36.62
CA PRO A 298 -42.79 48.47 -37.88
C PRO A 298 -43.04 47.55 -39.08
N LEU A 299 -42.38 46.37 -39.11
CA LEU A 299 -42.52 45.37 -40.18
C LEU A 299 -43.94 44.78 -40.25
N LYS A 300 -44.55 44.54 -39.10
CA LYS A 300 -45.93 44.04 -39.00
C LYS A 300 -46.95 45.06 -39.49
N ASN A 301 -46.73 46.35 -39.19
CA ASN A 301 -47.57 47.45 -39.66
C ASN A 301 -47.40 47.72 -41.17
N TYR A 302 -46.20 47.58 -41.73
CA TYR A 302 -45.96 47.71 -43.17
C TYR A 302 -46.69 46.62 -43.97
N THR A 303 -46.59 45.37 -43.50
CA THR A 303 -47.21 44.20 -44.16
C THR A 303 -48.74 44.29 -44.16
N ASN A 304 -49.35 44.74 -43.06
CA ASN A 304 -50.80 44.93 -42.97
C ASN A 304 -51.32 46.09 -43.85
N LYS A 305 -50.52 47.14 -44.05
CA LYS A 305 -50.86 48.27 -44.93
C LYS A 305 -50.79 47.89 -46.42
N GLN A 306 -49.89 46.98 -46.79
CA GLN A 306 -49.79 46.47 -48.15
C GLN A 306 -51.00 45.58 -48.50
N LEU A 307 -51.46 44.74 -47.56
CA LEU A 307 -52.63 43.88 -47.74
C LEU A 307 -53.95 44.66 -47.86
N SER A 308 -54.10 45.78 -47.15
CA SER A 308 -55.30 46.62 -47.26
C SER A 308 -55.34 47.49 -48.52
N SER A 309 -54.18 47.78 -49.13
CA SER A 309 -54.09 48.53 -50.40
C SER A 309 -54.43 47.70 -51.65
N ALA A 310 -54.34 46.37 -51.56
CA ALA A 310 -54.55 45.45 -52.68
C ALA A 310 -56.04 45.20 -53.04
N ASN A 311 -56.99 45.70 -52.23
CA ASN A 311 -58.43 45.53 -52.46
C ASN A 311 -59.13 46.77 -53.08
N SER A 312 -58.38 47.77 -53.56
CA SER A 312 -58.99 48.84 -54.37
C SER A 312 -59.07 48.42 -55.84
N ILE A 313 -60.29 48.03 -56.22
CA ILE A 313 -60.71 47.71 -57.59
C ILE A 313 -60.56 48.98 -58.45
N PHE A 314 -59.50 49.06 -59.25
CA PHE A 314 -59.46 49.96 -60.41
C PHE A 314 -59.40 49.13 -61.70
N LYS A 315 -60.61 48.88 -62.23
CA LYS A 315 -60.85 48.36 -63.58
C LYS A 315 -60.44 49.41 -64.61
N VAL A 316 -59.38 49.19 -65.39
CA VAL A 316 -59.32 49.72 -66.76
C VAL A 316 -58.41 48.84 -67.63
N LYS A 317 -58.98 48.21 -68.65
CA LYS A 317 -58.75 48.49 -70.08
C LYS A 317 -59.75 47.61 -70.85
N TYR A 318 -60.45 48.11 -71.85
CA TYR A 318 -59.90 48.48 -73.16
C TYR A 318 -60.99 49.21 -73.96
N ASN A 319 -60.61 49.96 -74.98
CA ASN A 319 -61.04 49.55 -76.32
C ASN A 319 -60.04 49.97 -77.40
N PRO A 320 -59.78 49.10 -78.39
CA PRO A 320 -58.84 49.32 -79.46
C PRO A 320 -59.49 49.95 -80.72
N VAL A 321 -58.62 50.61 -81.49
CA VAL A 321 -58.79 51.31 -82.79
C VAL A 321 -59.54 52.63 -82.75
#